data_AF-A0A2V3I9V7-F1
#
_entry.id   AF-A0A2V3I9V7-F1
#
_cell.length_a   1.000
_cell.length_b   1.000
_cell.length_c   1.000
_cell.angle_alpha   90.00
_cell.angle_beta   90.00
_cell.angle_gamma   90.00
#
_symmetry.space_group_name_H-M   'P 1'
#
loop_
_entity.id
_entity.type
_entity.pdbx_description
1 polymer ?
#
loop_
_entity_poly.entity_id
_entity_poly.type
_entity_poly.pdbx_seq_one_letter_code
_entity_poly.pdbx_strand_id
1 'polypeptide(L)'
;SKISDIVTGSARKLILNPDFISLVSKEFLSSVSKSAMVERVKKFIPGIKPGNFSKRGTSGIRTPVISPQGEFVSEMIEIEGKNSFHIVNYNTPGATGAPAYSAFVVKKLQEKGILARSKNQKNSIWNFNKIFEQD
;
A
#
# COMPACT_ATOMS: atom_id res chain seq x y z
N SER A 1 14.36 9.68 22.01
CA SER A 1 14.96 8.47 21.40
C SER A 1 13.85 7.73 20.67
N LYS A 2 14.08 7.05 19.53
CA LYS A 2 13.01 6.29 18.86
C LYS A 2 12.31 5.29 19.80
N ILE A 3 13.06 4.77 20.77
CA ILE A 3 12.56 3.86 21.81
C ILE A 3 11.61 4.58 22.79
N SER A 4 11.90 5.82 23.17
CA SER A 4 10.99 6.59 24.03
C SER A 4 9.68 6.89 23.31
N ASP A 5 9.72 7.24 22.03
CA ASP A 5 8.52 7.55 21.23
C ASP A 5 7.64 6.30 21.02
N ILE A 6 8.25 5.12 20.93
CA ILE A 6 7.53 3.85 20.89
C ILE A 6 6.79 3.58 22.20
N VAL A 7 7.43 3.90 23.33
CA VAL A 7 6.89 3.60 24.67
C VAL A 7 5.87 4.65 25.14
N THR A 8 6.03 5.92 24.77
CA THR A 8 5.15 7.02 25.20
C THR A 8 4.13 7.45 24.15
N GLY A 9 4.31 7.06 22.89
CA GLY A 9 3.45 7.47 21.78
C GLY A 9 2.37 6.46 21.38
N SER A 10 1.76 6.70 20.22
CA SER A 10 0.68 5.88 19.63
C SER A 10 1.07 4.41 19.40
N ALA A 11 2.36 4.11 19.31
CA ALA A 11 2.87 2.75 19.20
C ALA A 11 2.55 1.89 20.44
N ARG A 12 2.46 2.48 21.64
CA ARG A 12 2.03 1.77 22.85
C ARG A 12 0.61 1.23 22.70
N LYS A 13 -0.32 2.03 22.17
CA LYS A 13 -1.71 1.61 21.94
C LYS A 13 -1.77 0.46 20.94
N LEU A 14 -0.91 0.51 19.93
CA LEU A 14 -0.81 -0.52 18.89
C LEU A 14 -0.32 -1.86 19.45
N ILE A 15 0.75 -1.86 20.25
CA ILE A 15 1.34 -3.08 20.84
C ILE A 15 0.41 -3.70 21.90
N LEU A 16 -0.44 -2.90 22.53
CA LEU A 16 -1.47 -3.37 23.46
C LEU A 16 -2.77 -3.82 22.77
N ASN A 17 -2.91 -3.57 21.46
CA ASN A 17 -4.10 -3.97 20.71
C ASN A 17 -4.00 -5.46 20.31
N PRO A 18 -4.89 -6.33 20.80
CA PRO A 18 -4.83 -7.77 20.54
C PRO A 18 -5.02 -8.12 19.06
N ASP A 19 -5.84 -7.37 18.32
CA ASP A 19 -6.05 -7.59 16.89
C ASP A 19 -4.79 -7.26 16.10
N PHE A 20 -4.10 -6.18 16.48
CA PHE A 20 -2.81 -5.83 15.88
C PHE A 20 -1.75 -6.90 16.14
N ILE A 21 -1.60 -7.36 17.39
CA ILE A 21 -0.64 -8.42 17.73
C ILE A 21 -0.97 -9.72 17.00
N SER A 22 -2.25 -10.09 16.90
CA SER A 22 -2.72 -11.25 16.14
C SER A 22 -2.37 -11.14 14.65
N LEU A 23 -2.60 -9.98 14.06
CA LEU A 23 -2.26 -9.69 12.66
C LEU A 23 -0.75 -9.78 12.42
N VAL A 24 0.07 -9.06 13.20
CA VAL A 24 1.53 -9.02 13.04
C VAL A 24 2.12 -10.41 13.23
N SER A 25 1.67 -11.16 14.22
CA SER A 25 2.15 -12.53 14.48
C SER A 25 1.86 -13.46 13.30
N LYS A 26 0.64 -13.39 12.72
CA LYS A 26 0.25 -14.19 11.55
C LYS A 26 1.05 -13.82 10.31
N GLU A 27 1.25 -12.53 10.05
CA GLU A 27 2.03 -12.05 8.89
C GLU A 27 3.52 -12.36 9.04
N PHE A 28 4.07 -12.23 10.25
CA PHE A 28 5.45 -12.60 10.54
C PHE A 28 5.67 -14.11 10.33
N LEU A 29 4.81 -14.96 10.90
CA LEU A 29 4.87 -16.40 10.72
C LEU A 29 4.82 -16.80 9.24
N SER A 30 3.94 -16.16 8.47
CA SER A 30 3.81 -16.40 7.03
C SER A 30 5.02 -15.93 6.23
N SER A 31 5.68 -14.87 6.70
CA SER A 31 6.91 -14.35 6.09
C SER A 31 8.11 -15.26 6.33
N VAL A 32 8.18 -15.92 7.49
CA VAL A 32 9.31 -16.81 7.83
C VAL A 32 9.09 -18.26 7.38
N SER A 33 7.84 -18.75 7.39
CA SER A 33 7.52 -20.15 7.13
C SER A 33 6.82 -20.36 5.79
N LYS A 34 7.48 -21.06 4.86
CA LYS A 34 6.90 -21.50 3.58
C LYS A 34 5.63 -22.32 3.82
N SER A 35 5.67 -23.27 4.75
CA SER A 35 4.52 -24.14 5.03
C SER A 35 3.33 -23.37 5.58
N ALA A 36 3.56 -22.39 6.47
CA ALA A 36 2.49 -21.55 7.00
C ALA A 36 1.82 -20.70 5.90
N MET A 37 2.62 -20.15 4.98
CA MET A 37 2.08 -19.44 3.81
C MET A 37 1.26 -20.36 2.91
N VAL A 38 1.76 -21.56 2.59
CA VAL A 38 1.03 -22.52 1.75
C VAL A 38 -0.30 -22.93 2.38
N GLU A 39 -0.34 -23.13 3.70
CA GLU A 39 -1.58 -23.46 4.41
C GLU A 39 -2.61 -22.32 4.35
N ARG A 40 -2.16 -21.06 4.35
CA ARG A 40 -3.05 -19.91 4.10
C ARG A 40 -3.62 -19.93 2.68
N VAL A 41 -2.78 -20.23 1.68
CA VAL A 41 -3.21 -20.24 0.28
C VAL A 41 -4.15 -21.42 -0.01
N LYS A 42 -4.01 -22.55 0.69
CA LYS A 42 -4.93 -23.70 0.56
C LYS A 42 -6.40 -23.35 0.84
N LYS A 43 -6.66 -22.32 1.65
CA LYS A 43 -8.02 -21.83 1.90
C LYS A 43 -8.71 -21.33 0.62
N PHE A 44 -7.93 -20.89 -0.36
CA PHE A 44 -8.41 -20.42 -1.67
C PHE A 44 -8.21 -21.46 -2.77
N ILE A 45 -7.14 -22.25 -2.68
CA ILE A 45 -6.79 -23.28 -3.67
C ILE A 45 -6.48 -24.60 -2.95
N PRO A 46 -7.49 -25.42 -2.60
CA PRO A 46 -7.31 -26.58 -1.72
C PRO A 46 -6.33 -27.65 -2.23
N GLY A 47 -6.14 -27.74 -3.55
CA GLY A 47 -5.29 -28.75 -4.18
C GLY A 47 -3.78 -28.54 -4.03
N ILE A 48 -3.33 -27.37 -3.56
CA ILE A 48 -1.90 -27.09 -3.45
C ILE A 48 -1.27 -27.80 -2.24
N LYS A 49 -0.04 -28.27 -2.41
CA LYS A 49 0.76 -28.91 -1.36
C LYS A 49 2.07 -28.13 -1.18
N PRO A 50 2.68 -28.15 0.01
CA PRO A 50 3.98 -27.48 0.25
C PRO A 50 5.09 -27.92 -0.72
N GLY A 51 5.01 -29.15 -1.23
CA GLY A 51 5.93 -29.69 -2.25
C GLY A 51 5.79 -29.06 -3.64
N ASN A 52 4.68 -28.39 -3.95
CA ASN A 52 4.53 -27.65 -5.22
C ASN A 52 5.37 -26.36 -5.25
N PHE A 53 5.93 -25.93 -4.11
CA PHE A 53 6.72 -24.72 -3.98
C PHE A 53 8.17 -25.09 -3.66
N SER A 54 9.08 -24.88 -4.61
CA SER A 54 10.51 -25.21 -4.47
C SER A 54 11.21 -24.36 -3.42
N LYS A 55 10.87 -23.07 -3.34
CA LYS A 55 11.49 -22.11 -2.42
C LYS A 55 10.48 -21.16 -1.80
N ARG A 56 10.89 -20.52 -0.70
CA ARG A 56 10.17 -19.39 -0.12
C ARG A 56 10.30 -18.18 -1.05
N GLY A 57 9.22 -17.41 -1.19
CA GLY A 57 9.25 -16.11 -1.88
C GLY A 57 9.94 -15.02 -1.04
N THR A 58 9.97 -13.81 -1.59
CA THR A 58 10.43 -12.61 -0.88
C THR A 58 9.28 -11.95 -0.13
N SER A 59 9.49 -11.59 1.14
CA SER A 59 8.55 -10.75 1.87
C SER A 59 8.71 -9.29 1.47
N GLY A 60 7.61 -8.64 1.10
CA GLY A 60 7.59 -7.19 0.88
C GLY A 60 7.43 -6.43 2.20
N ILE A 61 7.88 -5.18 2.22
CA ILE A 61 7.62 -4.24 3.33
C ILE A 61 6.44 -3.36 2.93
N ARG A 62 5.47 -3.21 3.84
CA ARG A 62 4.37 -2.26 3.72
C ARG A 62 4.49 -1.22 4.83
N THR A 63 4.17 0.03 4.52
CA THR A 63 4.25 1.15 5.47
C THR A 63 2.86 1.74 5.69
N PRO A 64 1.97 1.03 6.43
CA PRO A 64 0.67 1.57 6.77
C PRO A 64 0.80 2.77 7.71
N VAL A 65 -0.08 3.75 7.52
CA VAL A 65 -0.19 4.88 8.45
C VAL A 65 -1.05 4.47 9.63
N ILE A 66 -0.58 4.81 10.83
CA ILE A 66 -1.25 4.56 12.09
C ILE A 66 -1.70 5.90 12.68
N SER A 67 -2.98 5.99 13.06
CA SER A 67 -3.55 7.17 13.70
C SER A 67 -2.99 7.37 15.13
N PRO A 68 -3.11 8.57 15.71
CA PRO A 68 -2.76 8.80 17.12
C PRO A 68 -3.49 7.87 18.11
N GLN A 69 -4.64 7.32 17.69
CA GLN A 69 -5.48 6.39 18.42
C GLN A 69 -4.97 4.94 18.33
N GLY A 70 -4.01 4.66 17.45
CA GLY A 70 -3.48 3.31 17.25
C GLY A 70 -4.28 2.50 16.23
N GLU A 71 -4.95 3.17 15.29
CA GLU A 71 -5.78 2.53 14.27
C GLU A 71 -5.09 2.61 12.91
N PHE A 72 -5.33 1.62 12.05
CA PHE A 72 -4.91 1.69 10.65
C PHE A 72 -5.73 2.75 9.92
N VAL A 73 -5.07 3.69 9.27
CA VAL A 73 -5.74 4.55 8.31
C VAL A 73 -6.03 3.70 7.06
N SER A 74 -7.29 3.60 6.64
CA SER A 74 -7.68 2.85 5.43
C SER A 74 -7.41 3.64 4.16
N GLU A 75 -7.66 4.94 4.23
CA GLU A 75 -7.64 5.82 3.08
C GLU A 75 -6.24 6.26 2.70
N MET A 76 -6.06 6.47 1.40
CA MET A 76 -4.91 7.16 0.90
C MET A 76 -4.97 8.64 1.34
N ILE A 77 -3.81 9.20 1.73
CA ILE A 77 -3.71 10.59 2.16
C ILE A 77 -2.90 11.39 1.13
N GLU A 78 -3.49 12.49 0.67
CA GLU A 78 -2.81 13.50 -0.15
C GLU A 78 -2.47 14.70 0.72
N ILE A 79 -1.18 15.06 0.81
CA ILE A 79 -0.71 16.20 1.60
C ILE A 79 -0.03 17.19 0.67
N GLU A 80 -0.57 18.41 0.62
CA GLU A 80 -0.04 19.51 -0.19
C GLU A 80 0.85 20.42 0.65
N GLY A 81 2.09 20.58 0.22
CA GLY A 81 3.02 21.59 0.74
C GLY A 81 3.17 22.75 -0.25
N LYS A 82 3.96 23.75 0.12
CA LYS A 82 4.21 24.93 -0.74
C LYS A 82 4.77 24.56 -2.13
N ASN A 83 5.63 23.55 -2.17
CA ASN A 83 6.32 23.08 -3.38
C ASN A 83 6.39 21.54 -3.44
N SER A 84 5.47 20.86 -2.76
CA SER A 84 5.49 19.39 -2.68
C SER A 84 4.07 18.83 -2.66
N PHE A 85 3.93 17.63 -3.22
CA PHE A 85 2.71 16.85 -3.16
C PHE A 85 3.08 15.47 -2.65
N HIS A 86 2.58 15.09 -1.47
CA HIS A 86 2.88 13.81 -0.85
C HIS A 86 1.69 12.89 -0.96
N ILE A 87 1.95 11.68 -1.44
CA ILE A 87 1.02 10.56 -1.48
C ILE A 87 1.45 9.62 -0.38
N VAL A 88 0.60 9.46 0.64
CA VAL A 88 0.87 8.60 1.79
C VAL A 88 -0.19 7.52 1.88
N ASN A 89 0.17 6.37 2.46
CA ASN A 89 -0.74 5.27 2.74
C ASN A 89 -1.39 4.62 1.49
N TYR A 90 -0.71 4.65 0.34
CA TYR A 90 -1.18 4.01 -0.89
C TYR A 90 -0.99 2.48 -0.86
N ASN A 91 -1.76 1.79 -0.02
CA ASN A 91 -1.60 0.36 0.24
C ASN A 91 -2.52 -0.55 -0.61
N THR A 92 -3.66 -0.03 -1.08
CA THR A 92 -4.66 -0.76 -1.89
C THR A 92 -5.27 0.20 -2.92
N PRO A 93 -5.28 -0.10 -4.23
CA PRO A 93 -4.87 -1.34 -4.90
C PRO A 93 -3.34 -1.50 -5.09
N GLY A 94 -2.54 -0.58 -4.55
CA GLY A 94 -1.09 -0.60 -4.70
C GLY A 94 -0.69 -0.59 -6.18
N ALA A 95 0.07 -1.59 -6.62
CA ALA A 95 0.59 -1.64 -7.99
C ALA A 95 -0.50 -1.64 -9.08
N THR A 96 -1.65 -2.29 -8.87
CA THR A 96 -2.68 -2.43 -9.91
C THR A 96 -3.43 -1.13 -10.16
N GLY A 97 -3.61 -0.30 -9.12
CA GLY A 97 -4.28 0.99 -9.22
C GLY A 97 -3.35 2.14 -9.60
N ALA A 98 -2.04 1.94 -9.47
CA ALA A 98 -1.04 3.00 -9.60
C ALA A 98 -1.13 3.76 -10.94
N PRO A 99 -1.33 3.13 -12.11
CA PRO A 99 -1.45 3.86 -13.37
C PRO A 99 -2.65 4.82 -13.40
N ALA A 100 -3.85 4.35 -13.05
CA ALA A 100 -5.05 5.18 -13.03
C ALA A 100 -4.94 6.30 -11.99
N TYR A 101 -4.45 5.98 -10.80
CA TYR A 101 -4.26 6.96 -9.74
C TYR A 101 -3.20 8.02 -10.11
N SER A 102 -2.10 7.62 -10.75
CA SER A 102 -1.10 8.57 -11.24
C SER A 102 -1.67 9.53 -12.29
N ALA A 103 -2.55 9.05 -13.17
CA ALA A 103 -3.24 9.90 -14.13
C ALA A 103 -4.12 10.93 -13.41
N PHE A 104 -4.87 10.50 -12.38
CA PHE A 104 -5.68 11.38 -11.55
C PHE A 104 -4.84 12.46 -10.88
N VAL A 105 -3.70 12.10 -10.27
CA VAL A 105 -2.78 13.05 -9.64
C VAL A 105 -2.24 14.07 -10.64
N VAL A 106 -1.79 13.61 -11.81
CA VAL A 106 -1.30 14.51 -12.87
C VAL A 106 -2.39 15.48 -13.32
N LYS A 107 -3.62 14.99 -13.56
CA LYS A 107 -4.75 15.84 -13.94
C LYS A 107 -5.04 16.89 -12.87
N LYS A 108 -5.16 16.48 -11.61
CA LYS A 108 -5.40 17.37 -10.46
C LYS A 108 -4.34 18.47 -10.35
N LEU A 109 -3.06 18.12 -10.49
CA LEU A 109 -1.96 19.09 -10.42
C LEU A 109 -1.91 20.02 -11.64
N GLN A 110 -2.34 19.56 -12.83
CA GLN A 110 -2.50 20.41 -14.01
C GLN A 110 -3.65 21.40 -13.85
N GLU A 111 -4.79 20.97 -13.32
CA GLU A 111 -5.95 21.83 -13.04
C GLU A 111 -5.62 22.92 -12.02
N LYS A 112 -4.72 22.63 -11.07
CA LYS A 112 -4.18 23.61 -10.12
C LYS A 112 -3.11 24.54 -10.71
N GLY A 113 -2.73 24.38 -11.96
CA GLY A 113 -1.66 25.15 -12.59
C GLY A 113 -0.25 24.84 -12.06
N ILE A 114 -0.08 23.78 -11.27
CA ILE A 114 1.21 23.35 -10.72
C ILE A 114 2.03 22.62 -11.79
N LEU A 115 1.38 21.77 -12.57
CA LEU A 115 2.01 21.07 -13.69
C LEU A 115 1.54 21.65 -15.03
N ALA A 116 2.46 21.81 -15.97
CA ALA A 116 2.11 22.14 -17.33
C ALA A 116 1.40 20.96 -18.02
N ARG A 117 0.43 21.27 -18.88
CA ARG A 117 -0.23 20.27 -19.72
C ARG A 117 0.72 19.86 -20.85
N SER A 118 1.10 18.59 -20.89
CA SER A 118 1.95 18.08 -21.98
C SER A 118 1.16 18.09 -23.29
N LYS A 119 1.69 18.76 -24.31
CA LYS A 119 1.12 18.78 -25.67
C LYS A 119 1.50 17.56 -26.51
N ASN A 120 2.53 16.82 -26.11
CA ASN A 120 3.09 15.70 -26.87
C ASN A 120 2.85 14.39 -26.12
N GLN A 121 1.79 13.68 -26.50
CA GLN A 121 1.66 12.26 -26.14
C GLN A 121 2.44 11.43 -27.16
N LYS A 122 3.34 10.57 -26.67
CA LYS A 122 3.93 9.53 -27.52
C LYS A 122 2.87 8.46 -27.80
N ASN A 123 2.84 7.92 -29.01
CA ASN A 123 2.05 6.73 -29.31
C ASN A 123 2.47 5.60 -28.37
N SER A 124 1.59 5.27 -27.42
CA SER A 124 1.81 4.30 -26.35
C SER A 124 0.56 3.46 -26.17
N ILE A 125 0.74 2.25 -25.64
CA ILE A 125 -0.35 1.37 -25.20
C ILE A 125 -1.18 2.07 -24.11
N TRP A 126 -0.58 3.01 -23.38
CA TRP A 126 -1.23 3.80 -22.34
C TRP A 126 -1.61 5.19 -22.84
N ASN A 127 -2.90 5.53 -22.79
CA ASN A 127 -3.44 6.82 -23.24
C ASN A 127 -4.11 7.56 -22.07
N PHE A 128 -3.52 8.70 -21.70
CA PHE A 128 -3.98 9.52 -20.57
C PHE A 128 -5.38 10.12 -20.77
N ASN A 129 -5.72 10.54 -21.99
CA ASN A 129 -7.01 11.20 -22.26
C ASN A 129 -8.16 10.20 -22.13
N LYS A 130 -7.95 8.96 -22.62
CA LYS A 130 -8.94 7.88 -22.56
C LYS A 130 -9.33 7.44 -21.14
N ILE A 131 -8.50 7.73 -20.13
CA ILE A 131 -8.79 7.38 -18.73
C ILE A 131 -9.99 8.18 -18.19
N PHE A 132 -10.22 9.39 -18.72
CA PHE A 132 -11.25 10.30 -18.24
C PHE A 132 -12.39 10.51 -19.26
N GLU A 133 -12.42 9.75 -20.35
CA GLU A 133 -13.44 9.82 -21.42
C GLU A 133 -14.65 8.89 -21.16
N GLN A 134 -14.74 8.25 -19.99
CA GLN A 134 -15.93 7.50 -19.61
C GLN A 134 -16.98 8.43 -18.99
N ASP A 135 -17.79 9.04 -19.86
CA ASP A 135 -19.13 9.56 -19.57
C ASP A 135 -20.16 8.80 -20.44
#